data_AF-A0A5J5MS36-F1
#
_entry.id   AF-A0A5J5MS36-F1
#
_cell.length_a   1.000
_cell.length_b   1.000
_cell.length_c   1.000
_cell.angle_alpha   90.00
_cell.angle_beta   90.00
_cell.angle_gamma   90.00
#
_symmetry.space_group_name_H-M   'P 1'
#
loop_
_entity.id
_entity.type
_entity.pdbx_description
1 polymer ?
#
loop_
_entity_poly.entity_id
_entity_poly.type
_entity_poly.pdbx_seq_one_letter_code
_entity_poly.pdbx_strand_id
1 'polypeptide(L)'
;MAPSRNGMILKPHFHKDWQRRVATWFNQPARKIRRRKARQAKARRIAPRPASGPLRPVVRCPTVRYHTKVRAGRGFSLEELRVAGIHKKVARTIGISVDPRRRNKCTESLQANVQRLKEYRSKLILFPRKPSAPKKGDSSAEELKLATQLTGPVMPIRNVYKKEKARVITEEEKNFKAFASLRMARANARLFGIRAKRAKEAAEQDCPCDLRCVRSQGLGGPRGGPEVKALWYLGGLCLVSVLVRTLQPRRCCVFPLLLKYYFHI
;
A
#
# COMPACT_ATOMS: atom_id res chain seq x y z
N MET A 1 -42.58 -33.99 5.21
CA MET A 1 -42.54 -35.17 4.32
C MET A 1 -41.50 -36.11 4.89
N ALA A 2 -41.88 -37.36 5.17
CA ALA A 2 -40.90 -38.37 5.52
C ALA A 2 -39.97 -38.61 4.31
N PRO A 3 -38.66 -38.79 4.52
CA PRO A 3 -37.75 -39.13 3.42
C PRO A 3 -38.18 -40.47 2.80
N SER A 4 -38.17 -40.55 1.47
CA SER A 4 -38.36 -41.79 0.71
C SER A 4 -37.02 -42.48 0.45
N ARG A 5 -37.05 -43.77 0.07
CA ARG A 5 -35.92 -44.67 -0.27
C ARG A 5 -34.53 -44.05 -0.02
N ASN A 6 -33.87 -43.56 -1.06
CA ASN A 6 -32.58 -42.90 -0.94
C ASN A 6 -32.65 -41.52 -1.61
N GLY A 7 -32.36 -40.47 -0.84
CA GLY A 7 -32.38 -39.09 -1.28
C GLY A 7 -31.45 -38.22 -0.43
N MET A 8 -31.10 -37.05 -0.94
CA MET A 8 -30.19 -36.14 -0.24
C MET A 8 -30.83 -35.60 1.04
N ILE A 9 -30.08 -35.57 2.14
CA ILE A 9 -30.52 -34.92 3.37
C ILE A 9 -30.49 -33.41 3.15
N LEU A 10 -31.67 -32.83 2.89
CA LEU A 10 -31.82 -31.40 2.65
C LEU A 10 -31.96 -30.65 3.99
N LYS A 11 -31.38 -29.44 4.05
CA LYS A 11 -31.64 -28.45 5.12
C LYS A 11 -32.34 -27.22 4.54
N PRO A 12 -33.63 -27.31 4.17
CA PRO A 12 -34.37 -26.17 3.63
C PRO A 12 -34.58 -25.10 4.70
N HIS A 13 -34.10 -23.88 4.47
CA HIS A 13 -34.22 -22.80 5.45
C HIS A 13 -35.55 -22.04 5.32
N PHE A 14 -36.67 -22.78 5.27
CA PHE A 14 -38.03 -22.27 5.12
C PHE A 14 -38.87 -22.40 6.41
N HIS A 15 -38.22 -22.57 7.57
CA HIS A 15 -38.86 -22.77 8.88
C HIS A 15 -39.36 -21.48 9.56
N LYS A 16 -39.00 -20.31 9.02
CA LYS A 16 -39.51 -19.01 9.47
C LYS A 16 -40.63 -18.56 8.52
N ASP A 17 -41.40 -17.57 8.92
CA ASP A 17 -42.37 -16.90 8.04
C ASP A 17 -41.65 -16.16 6.88
N TRP A 18 -41.29 -16.92 5.85
CA TRP A 18 -40.57 -16.43 4.68
C TRP A 18 -41.53 -15.88 3.63
N GLN A 19 -42.77 -16.36 3.59
CA GLN A 19 -43.81 -15.94 2.65
C GLN A 19 -44.11 -14.44 2.79
N ARG A 20 -44.14 -13.92 4.03
CA ARG A 20 -44.26 -12.47 4.29
C ARG A 20 -43.11 -11.62 3.75
N ARG A 21 -41.92 -12.20 3.54
CA ARG A 21 -40.67 -11.50 3.13
C ARG A 21 -40.21 -11.87 1.73
N VAL A 22 -41.14 -12.26 0.85
CA VAL A 22 -40.84 -12.56 -0.55
C VAL A 22 -40.63 -11.25 -1.32
N ALA A 23 -39.39 -10.99 -1.72
CA ALA A 23 -39.06 -9.88 -2.60
C ALA A 23 -39.25 -10.30 -4.07
N THR A 24 -40.32 -9.81 -4.71
CA THR A 24 -40.53 -10.00 -6.15
C THR A 24 -39.72 -8.98 -6.97
N TRP A 25 -39.34 -9.36 -8.19
CA TRP A 25 -38.48 -8.55 -9.07
C TRP A 25 -39.20 -7.98 -10.29
N PHE A 26 -40.54 -7.90 -10.27
CA PHE A 26 -41.34 -7.31 -11.36
C PHE A 26 -40.99 -5.84 -11.64
N ASN A 27 -40.47 -5.12 -10.63
CA ASN A 27 -40.02 -3.73 -10.77
C ASN A 27 -38.64 -3.58 -11.45
N GLN A 28 -37.96 -4.67 -11.84
CA GLN A 28 -36.64 -4.64 -12.45
C GLN A 28 -36.56 -3.79 -13.74
N PRO A 29 -37.45 -3.94 -14.76
CA PRO A 29 -37.43 -3.11 -15.97
C PRO A 29 -37.68 -1.63 -15.66
N ALA A 30 -38.67 -1.31 -14.82
CA ALA A 30 -38.95 0.07 -14.40
C ALA A 30 -37.74 0.70 -13.69
N ARG A 31 -37.04 -0.07 -12.83
CA ARG A 31 -35.82 0.38 -12.15
C ARG A 31 -34.67 0.60 -13.15
N LYS A 32 -34.54 -0.21 -14.20
CA LYS A 32 -33.54 -0.02 -15.28
C LYS A 32 -33.81 1.28 -16.04
N ILE A 33 -35.06 1.55 -16.43
CA ILE A 33 -35.47 2.79 -17.11
C ILE A 33 -35.21 4.01 -16.22
N ARG A 34 -35.65 3.97 -14.95
CA ARG A 34 -35.43 5.05 -13.97
C ARG A 34 -33.94 5.37 -13.82
N ARG A 35 -33.09 4.35 -13.65
CA ARG A 35 -31.63 4.53 -13.57
C ARG A 35 -31.02 5.10 -14.85
N ARG A 36 -31.54 4.73 -16.03
CA ARG A 36 -31.10 5.28 -17.33
C ARG A 36 -31.45 6.76 -17.44
N LYS A 37 -32.70 7.15 -17.17
CA LYS A 37 -33.15 8.56 -17.18
C LYS A 37 -32.34 9.42 -16.20
N ALA A 38 -32.12 8.93 -14.97
CA ALA A 38 -31.29 9.62 -13.99
C ALA A 38 -29.82 9.80 -14.44
N ARG A 39 -29.25 8.79 -15.11
CA ARG A 39 -27.90 8.89 -15.69
C ARG A 39 -27.84 9.92 -16.82
N GLN A 40 -28.84 9.95 -17.70
CA GLN A 40 -28.93 10.94 -18.78
C GLN A 40 -29.11 12.36 -18.24
N ALA A 41 -30.00 12.56 -17.27
CA ALA A 41 -30.19 13.86 -16.61
C ALA A 41 -28.90 14.35 -15.93
N LYS A 42 -28.18 13.45 -15.23
CA LYS A 42 -26.86 13.78 -14.65
C LYS A 42 -25.85 14.18 -15.72
N ALA A 43 -25.79 13.47 -16.85
CA ALA A 43 -24.84 13.74 -17.93
C ALA A 43 -25.08 15.13 -18.55
N ARG A 44 -26.34 15.48 -18.84
CA ARG A 44 -26.71 16.81 -19.34
C ARG A 44 -26.35 17.92 -18.35
N ARG A 45 -26.63 17.72 -17.06
CA ARG A 45 -26.36 18.72 -16.01
C ARG A 45 -24.89 19.08 -15.84
N ILE A 46 -23.97 18.15 -16.10
CA ILE A 46 -22.53 18.36 -15.87
C ILE A 46 -21.73 18.62 -17.14
N ALA A 47 -22.39 18.74 -18.30
CA ALA A 47 -21.71 19.04 -19.56
C ALA A 47 -20.85 20.31 -19.39
N PRO A 48 -19.58 20.32 -19.86
CA PRO A 48 -18.94 19.34 -20.74
C PRO A 48 -18.24 18.15 -20.05
N ARG A 49 -18.30 18.02 -18.71
CA ARG A 49 -17.54 16.99 -17.98
C ARG A 49 -17.98 15.55 -18.31
N PRO A 50 -17.06 14.56 -18.23
CA PRO A 50 -17.40 13.14 -18.43
C PRO A 50 -18.48 12.62 -17.46
N ALA A 51 -19.47 11.89 -17.99
CA ALA A 51 -20.62 11.39 -17.22
C ALA A 51 -20.25 10.36 -16.13
N SER A 52 -19.19 9.58 -16.37
CA SER A 52 -18.71 8.52 -15.46
C SER A 52 -18.11 9.05 -14.15
N GLY A 53 -17.71 10.32 -14.13
CA GLY A 53 -17.14 10.98 -12.97
C GLY A 53 -15.61 11.07 -13.01
N PRO A 54 -14.95 11.23 -11.85
CA PRO A 54 -13.53 11.53 -11.79
C PRO A 54 -12.62 10.35 -12.16
N LEU A 55 -11.39 10.65 -12.57
CA LEU A 55 -10.36 9.64 -12.83
C LEU A 55 -10.09 8.79 -11.59
N ARG A 56 -10.00 7.48 -11.79
CA ARG A 56 -9.64 6.49 -10.77
C ARG A 56 -8.26 5.88 -11.04
N PRO A 57 -7.49 5.57 -9.98
CA PRO A 57 -6.17 4.95 -10.12
C PRO A 57 -6.28 3.47 -10.46
N VAL A 58 -5.16 2.93 -10.92
CA VAL A 58 -4.91 1.52 -11.17
C VAL A 58 -4.52 0.85 -9.85
N VAL A 59 -5.28 -0.16 -9.43
CA VAL A 59 -5.08 -0.83 -8.14
C VAL A 59 -5.13 -2.35 -8.31
N ARG A 60 -4.17 -3.05 -7.69
CA ARG A 60 -4.14 -4.51 -7.58
C ARG A 60 -5.13 -4.99 -6.51
N CYS A 61 -5.80 -6.12 -6.75
CA CYS A 61 -6.66 -6.73 -5.73
C CYS A 61 -5.82 -7.34 -4.58
N PRO A 62 -6.32 -7.36 -3.34
CA PRO A 62 -5.48 -7.60 -2.17
C PRO A 62 -5.18 -9.09 -1.87
N THR A 63 -6.02 -10.03 -2.30
CA THR A 63 -5.88 -11.45 -1.90
C THR A 63 -5.07 -12.27 -2.91
N VAL A 64 -4.47 -13.37 -2.45
CA VAL A 64 -3.73 -14.34 -3.29
C VAL A 64 -4.58 -14.90 -4.45
N ARG A 65 -5.91 -14.96 -4.29
CA ARG A 65 -6.80 -15.38 -5.38
C ARG A 65 -6.90 -14.35 -6.52
N TYR A 66 -6.70 -13.06 -6.24
CA TYR A 66 -7.02 -11.98 -7.17
C TYR A 66 -5.89 -10.99 -7.44
N HIS A 67 -4.72 -11.08 -6.79
CA HIS A 67 -3.62 -10.12 -6.99
C HIS A 67 -3.14 -9.98 -8.44
N THR A 68 -3.34 -11.01 -9.27
CA THR A 68 -3.07 -10.96 -10.71
C THR A 68 -3.98 -9.99 -11.47
N LYS A 69 -5.18 -9.72 -10.95
CA LYS A 69 -6.17 -8.81 -11.55
C LYS A 69 -5.95 -7.37 -11.10
N VAL A 70 -6.16 -6.44 -12.02
CA VAL A 70 -6.15 -5.00 -11.78
C VAL A 70 -7.56 -4.44 -11.89
N ARG A 71 -7.87 -3.41 -11.11
CA ARG A 71 -9.17 -2.73 -11.11
C ARG A 71 -9.04 -1.23 -10.87
N ALA A 72 -10.14 -0.51 -11.07
CA ALA A 72 -10.25 0.88 -10.65
C ALA A 72 -10.30 0.98 -9.11
N GLY A 73 -9.43 1.82 -8.55
CA GLY A 73 -9.41 2.13 -7.13
C GLY A 73 -10.42 3.20 -6.73
N ARG A 74 -10.42 3.57 -5.44
CA ARG A 74 -11.27 4.66 -4.92
C ARG A 74 -10.76 6.03 -5.34
N GLY A 75 -9.45 6.28 -5.16
CA GLY A 75 -8.78 7.54 -5.48
C GLY A 75 -7.26 7.45 -5.39
N PHE A 76 -6.57 8.42 -5.99
CA PHE A 76 -5.13 8.58 -5.97
C PHE A 76 -4.62 8.87 -4.55
N SER A 77 -3.46 8.34 -4.23
CA SER A 77 -2.77 8.59 -2.96
C SER A 77 -2.16 9.99 -2.96
N LEU A 78 -1.85 10.52 -1.77
CA LEU A 78 -1.22 11.84 -1.64
C LEU A 78 0.20 11.87 -2.22
N GLU A 79 0.92 10.74 -2.13
CA GLU A 79 2.28 10.60 -2.64
C GLU A 79 2.31 10.61 -4.17
N GLU A 80 1.43 9.86 -4.84
CA GLU A 80 1.28 9.90 -6.31
C GLU A 80 0.98 11.33 -6.81
N LEU A 81 0.10 12.05 -6.11
CA LEU A 81 -0.24 13.44 -6.46
C LEU A 81 0.94 14.39 -6.25
N ARG A 82 1.72 14.19 -5.18
CA ARG A 82 2.94 14.98 -4.92
C ARG A 82 3.97 14.77 -6.03
N VAL A 83 4.23 13.52 -6.42
CA VAL A 83 5.16 13.18 -7.51
C VAL A 83 4.66 13.69 -8.86
N ALA A 84 3.35 13.69 -9.09
CA ALA A 84 2.75 14.26 -10.30
C ALA A 84 2.66 15.80 -10.30
N GLY A 85 3.05 16.49 -9.21
CA GLY A 85 2.99 17.95 -9.11
C GLY A 85 1.56 18.50 -9.01
N ILE A 86 0.61 17.74 -8.47
CA ILE A 86 -0.80 18.14 -8.35
C ILE A 86 -1.19 18.30 -6.88
N HIS A 87 -1.64 19.50 -6.50
CA HIS A 87 -2.13 19.73 -5.14
C HIS A 87 -3.46 19.01 -4.88
N LYS A 88 -3.61 18.37 -3.72
CA LYS A 88 -4.77 17.52 -3.37
C LYS A 88 -6.14 18.21 -3.50
N LYS A 89 -6.23 19.51 -3.21
CA LYS A 89 -7.48 20.28 -3.35
C LYS A 89 -7.81 20.56 -4.81
N VAL A 90 -6.78 20.89 -5.61
CA VAL A 90 -6.89 21.18 -7.05
C VAL A 90 -7.20 19.91 -7.84
N ALA A 91 -6.66 18.76 -7.43
CA ALA A 91 -6.98 17.46 -8.03
C ALA A 91 -8.51 17.21 -8.06
N ARG A 92 -9.20 17.48 -6.95
CA ARG A 92 -10.65 17.22 -6.85
C ARG A 92 -11.48 18.18 -7.70
N THR A 93 -11.05 19.43 -7.88
CA THR A 93 -11.75 20.39 -8.75
C THR A 93 -11.59 20.06 -10.23
N ILE A 94 -10.44 19.49 -10.61
CA ILE A 94 -10.12 19.08 -11.98
C ILE A 94 -10.76 17.73 -12.36
N GLY A 95 -11.33 16.99 -11.40
CA GLY A 95 -11.95 15.70 -11.66
C GLY A 95 -11.02 14.50 -11.45
N ILE A 96 -10.04 14.63 -10.56
CA ILE A 96 -9.20 13.53 -10.08
C ILE A 96 -9.69 13.09 -8.70
N SER A 97 -9.96 11.80 -8.53
CA SER A 97 -10.40 11.25 -7.25
C SER A 97 -9.21 11.12 -6.29
N VAL A 98 -9.35 11.55 -5.03
CA VAL A 98 -8.27 11.50 -4.02
C VAL A 98 -8.67 10.61 -2.86
N ASP A 99 -7.80 9.69 -2.44
CA ASP A 99 -7.95 8.89 -1.22
C ASP A 99 -6.73 9.07 -0.30
N PRO A 100 -6.84 9.89 0.76
CA PRO A 100 -5.73 10.13 1.68
C PRO A 100 -5.35 8.92 2.54
N ARG A 101 -6.18 7.88 2.59
CA ARG A 101 -5.92 6.67 3.41
C ARG A 101 -5.03 5.65 2.71
N ARG A 102 -4.89 5.74 1.37
CA ARG A 102 -4.11 4.77 0.60
C ARG A 102 -2.62 5.09 0.71
N ARG A 103 -1.82 4.06 0.99
CA ARG A 103 -0.36 4.11 1.04
C ARG A 103 0.23 3.31 -0.12
N ASN A 104 1.37 3.74 -0.66
CA ASN A 104 2.11 2.97 -1.65
C ASN A 104 3.19 2.16 -0.95
N LYS A 105 3.33 0.89 -1.34
CA LYS A 105 4.40 0.00 -0.87
C LYS A 105 5.36 -0.40 -1.99
N CYS A 106 4.94 -0.21 -3.25
CA CYS A 106 5.67 -0.64 -4.43
C CYS A 106 5.87 0.55 -5.37
N THR A 107 7.10 0.74 -5.83
CA THR A 107 7.50 1.81 -6.77
C THR A 107 6.82 1.67 -8.12
N GLU A 108 6.67 0.45 -8.64
CA GLU A 108 6.01 0.18 -9.93
C GLU A 108 4.58 0.72 -9.97
N SER A 109 3.80 0.46 -8.90
CA SER A 109 2.41 0.94 -8.81
C SER A 109 2.32 2.46 -8.70
N LEU A 110 3.28 3.07 -8.00
CA LEU A 110 3.40 4.52 -7.87
C LEU A 110 3.68 5.14 -9.25
N GLN A 111 4.66 4.62 -9.97
CA GLN A 111 5.03 5.08 -11.31
C GLN A 111 3.89 4.91 -12.31
N ALA A 112 3.22 3.75 -12.34
CA ALA A 112 2.07 3.53 -13.24
C ALA A 112 0.93 4.53 -13.00
N ASN A 113 0.64 4.86 -11.74
CA ASN A 113 -0.40 5.84 -11.40
C ASN A 113 0.05 7.29 -11.65
N VAL A 114 1.31 7.62 -11.43
CA VAL A 114 1.89 8.94 -11.77
C VAL A 114 1.83 9.14 -13.28
N GLN A 115 2.23 8.13 -14.07
CA GLN A 115 2.14 8.17 -15.54
C GLN A 115 0.70 8.38 -15.99
N ARG A 116 -0.25 7.65 -15.38
CA ARG A 116 -1.68 7.83 -15.63
C ARG A 116 -2.19 9.23 -15.29
N LEU A 117 -1.67 9.87 -14.25
CA LEU A 117 -2.01 11.26 -13.91
C LEU A 117 -1.46 12.24 -14.95
N LYS A 118 -0.23 12.02 -15.42
CA LYS A 118 0.39 12.84 -16.48
C LYS A 118 -0.37 12.72 -17.79
N GLU A 119 -0.71 11.49 -18.20
CA GLU A 119 -1.55 11.22 -19.39
C GLU A 119 -2.96 11.81 -19.27
N TYR A 120 -3.54 11.82 -18.07
CA TYR A 120 -4.83 12.48 -17.87
C TYR A 120 -4.72 13.99 -18.03
N ARG A 121 -3.66 14.58 -17.46
CA ARG A 121 -3.43 16.02 -17.50
C ARG A 121 -3.20 16.52 -18.93
N SER A 122 -2.49 15.76 -19.77
CA SER A 122 -2.29 16.14 -21.18
C SER A 122 -3.58 16.05 -22.01
N LYS A 123 -4.52 15.17 -21.64
CA LYS A 123 -5.83 15.01 -22.32
C LYS A 123 -6.93 15.90 -21.74
N LEU A 124 -6.64 16.64 -20.68
CA LEU A 124 -7.63 17.45 -19.99
C LEU A 124 -7.76 18.81 -20.67
N ILE A 125 -8.95 19.11 -21.18
CA ILE A 125 -9.31 20.46 -21.64
C ILE A 125 -9.86 21.24 -20.43
N LEU A 126 -9.18 22.31 -20.02
CA LEU A 126 -9.60 23.13 -18.88
C LEU A 126 -10.28 24.41 -19.37
N PHE A 127 -11.56 24.55 -19.01
CA PHE A 127 -12.34 25.72 -19.36
C PHE A 127 -11.98 26.91 -18.46
N PRO A 128 -11.82 28.12 -19.04
CA PRO A 128 -11.60 29.33 -18.25
C PRO A 128 -12.83 29.63 -17.39
N ARG A 129 -12.61 30.14 -16.18
CA ARG A 129 -13.72 30.53 -15.28
C ARG A 129 -14.53 31.71 -15.82
N LYS A 130 -13.86 32.65 -16.47
CA LYS A 130 -14.48 33.78 -17.18
C LYS A 130 -14.11 33.65 -18.66
N PRO A 131 -15.07 33.46 -19.57
CA PRO A 131 -14.77 33.24 -20.99
C PRO A 131 -14.06 34.44 -21.64
N SER A 132 -14.36 35.66 -21.19
CA SER A 132 -13.75 36.90 -21.70
C SER A 132 -12.31 37.14 -21.22
N ALA A 133 -11.86 36.44 -20.17
CA ALA A 133 -10.56 36.68 -19.55
C ALA A 133 -9.87 35.37 -19.15
N PRO A 134 -9.39 34.58 -20.14
CA PRO A 134 -8.69 33.32 -19.89
C PRO A 134 -7.39 33.56 -19.08
N LYS A 135 -7.04 32.59 -18.23
CA LYS A 135 -5.85 32.64 -17.37
C LYS A 135 -4.81 31.61 -17.82
N LYS A 136 -3.61 31.74 -17.26
CA LYS A 136 -2.50 30.80 -17.52
C LYS A 136 -2.92 29.38 -17.08
N GLY A 137 -2.95 28.45 -18.04
CA GLY A 137 -3.34 27.05 -17.83
C GLY A 137 -4.74 26.68 -18.29
N ASP A 138 -5.52 27.65 -18.80
CA ASP A 138 -6.76 27.38 -19.52
C ASP A 138 -6.48 26.94 -20.96
N SER A 139 -7.39 26.18 -21.55
CA SER A 139 -7.31 25.69 -22.93
C SER A 139 -7.56 26.80 -23.97
N SER A 140 -7.03 26.62 -25.18
CA SER A 140 -7.24 27.55 -26.30
C SER A 140 -8.68 27.53 -26.80
N ALA A 141 -9.13 28.59 -27.47
CA ALA A 141 -10.51 28.68 -27.98
C ALA A 141 -10.85 27.55 -28.98
N GLU A 142 -9.86 27.02 -29.68
CA GLU A 142 -10.01 25.89 -30.61
C GLU A 142 -10.28 24.58 -29.86
N GLU A 143 -9.50 24.30 -28.80
CA GLU A 143 -9.72 23.12 -27.94
C GLU A 143 -11.09 23.15 -27.26
N LEU A 144 -11.57 24.33 -26.89
CA LEU A 144 -12.90 24.49 -26.27
C LEU A 144 -14.03 24.08 -27.22
N LYS A 145 -13.89 24.30 -28.53
CA LYS A 145 -14.86 23.86 -29.54
C LYS A 145 -14.82 22.35 -29.77
N LEU A 146 -13.63 21.74 -29.64
CA LEU A 146 -13.44 20.29 -29.74
C LEU A 146 -13.93 19.52 -28.50
N ALA A 147 -14.18 20.23 -27.39
CA ALA A 147 -14.57 19.62 -26.13
C ALA A 147 -15.92 18.92 -26.24
N THR A 148 -15.88 17.58 -26.29
CA THR A 148 -17.07 16.73 -26.29
C THR A 148 -17.17 15.93 -24.99
N GLN A 149 -18.39 15.58 -24.60
CA GLN A 149 -18.61 14.77 -23.42
C GLN A 149 -18.21 13.32 -23.69
N LEU A 150 -17.17 12.84 -22.98
CA LEU A 150 -16.76 11.44 -23.07
C LEU A 150 -17.84 10.51 -22.48
N THR A 151 -18.26 9.53 -23.27
CA THR A 151 -19.14 8.44 -22.84
C THR A 151 -18.31 7.29 -22.26
N GLY A 152 -18.80 6.66 -21.19
CA GLY A 152 -18.09 5.57 -20.52
C GLY A 152 -16.99 6.01 -19.54
N PRO A 153 -16.19 5.06 -19.01
CA PRO A 153 -15.15 5.36 -18.03
C PRO A 153 -13.96 6.10 -18.65
N VAL A 154 -13.52 7.17 -17.98
CA VAL A 154 -12.33 7.94 -18.36
C VAL A 154 -11.09 7.04 -18.27
N MET A 155 -10.41 6.83 -19.40
CA MET A 155 -9.24 5.96 -19.57
C MET A 155 -9.45 4.56 -18.95
N PRO A 156 -10.20 3.67 -19.61
CA PRO A 156 -10.53 2.36 -19.05
C PRO A 156 -9.28 1.56 -18.69
N ILE A 157 -9.28 0.95 -17.50
CA ILE A 157 -8.19 0.10 -17.03
C ILE A 157 -8.37 -1.28 -17.66
N ARG A 158 -7.35 -1.74 -18.38
CA ARG A 158 -7.31 -3.05 -19.00
C ARG A 158 -6.22 -3.89 -18.33
N ASN A 159 -6.49 -5.18 -18.17
CA ASN A 159 -5.47 -6.13 -17.73
C ASN A 159 -4.62 -6.48 -18.96
N VAL A 160 -3.38 -5.99 -18.99
CA VAL A 160 -2.43 -6.26 -20.06
C VAL A 160 -1.50 -7.39 -19.61
N TYR A 161 -1.31 -8.36 -20.49
CA TYR A 161 -0.34 -9.45 -20.32
C TYR A 161 0.80 -9.23 -21.30
N LYS A 162 2.04 -9.30 -20.80
CA LYS A 162 3.22 -9.27 -21.66
C LYS A 162 3.38 -10.65 -22.29
N LYS A 163 3.39 -10.72 -23.62
CA LYS A 163 3.70 -11.96 -24.34
C LYS A 163 5.21 -12.08 -24.42
N GLU A 164 5.76 -13.13 -23.83
CA GLU A 164 7.19 -13.44 -23.92
C GLU A 164 7.49 -14.15 -25.24
N LYS A 165 8.68 -13.92 -25.79
CA LYS A 165 9.16 -14.62 -26.99
C LYS A 165 9.71 -16.00 -26.61
N ALA A 166 9.64 -16.94 -27.54
CA ALA A 166 10.32 -18.23 -27.38
C ALA A 166 11.83 -18.01 -27.23
N ARG A 167 12.44 -18.69 -26.26
CA ARG A 167 13.87 -18.61 -25.93
C ARG A 167 14.43 -20.02 -25.80
N VAL A 168 15.71 -20.19 -26.13
CA VAL A 168 16.42 -21.47 -25.92
C VAL A 168 16.60 -21.68 -24.41
N ILE A 169 16.29 -22.89 -23.94
CA ILE A 169 16.37 -23.25 -22.52
C ILE A 169 17.84 -23.34 -22.10
N THR A 170 18.19 -22.64 -21.02
CA THR A 170 19.55 -22.67 -20.45
C THR A 170 19.82 -23.99 -19.71
N GLU A 171 21.09 -24.37 -19.55
CA GLU A 171 21.45 -25.59 -18.80
C GLU A 171 21.03 -25.52 -17.32
N GLU A 172 21.07 -24.32 -16.72
CA GLU A 172 20.61 -24.07 -15.35
C GLU A 172 19.11 -24.36 -15.18
N GLU A 173 18.28 -23.90 -16.13
CA GLU A 173 16.83 -24.15 -16.12
C GLU A 173 16.50 -25.64 -16.29
N LYS A 174 17.29 -26.38 -17.07
CA LYS A 174 17.14 -27.84 -17.23
C LYS A 174 17.46 -28.58 -15.93
N ASN A 175 18.48 -28.13 -15.22
CA ASN A 175 18.95 -28.77 -13.99
C ASN A 175 18.15 -28.35 -12.74
N PHE A 176 17.29 -27.33 -12.84
CA PHE A 176 16.51 -26.81 -11.72
C PHE A 176 15.41 -27.77 -11.25
N LYS A 177 15.58 -28.34 -10.04
CA LYS A 177 14.60 -29.24 -9.41
C LYS A 177 13.46 -28.46 -8.72
N ALA A 178 12.47 -28.02 -9.50
CA ALA A 178 11.36 -27.19 -9.01
C ALA A 178 10.58 -27.80 -7.83
N PHE A 179 10.21 -29.07 -7.90
CA PHE A 179 9.45 -29.75 -6.85
C PHE A 179 10.24 -29.83 -5.53
N ALA A 180 11.52 -30.21 -5.61
CA ALA A 180 12.41 -30.29 -4.44
C ALA A 180 12.58 -28.90 -3.80
N SER A 181 12.77 -27.85 -4.61
CA SER A 181 12.85 -26.46 -4.14
C SER A 181 11.59 -26.03 -3.37
N LEU A 182 10.39 -26.33 -3.89
CA LEU A 182 9.13 -26.04 -3.20
C LEU A 182 9.00 -26.76 -1.85
N ARG A 183 9.41 -28.05 -1.78
CA ARG A 183 9.40 -28.83 -0.54
C ARG A 183 10.40 -28.28 0.48
N MET A 184 11.61 -27.96 0.05
CA MET A 184 12.65 -27.37 0.89
C MET A 184 12.24 -25.99 1.41
N ALA A 185 11.64 -25.14 0.57
CA ALA A 185 11.12 -23.83 0.99
C ALA A 185 10.05 -23.95 2.08
N ARG A 186 9.10 -24.90 1.94
CA ARG A 186 8.10 -25.17 2.98
C ARG A 186 8.74 -25.69 4.27
N ALA A 187 9.72 -26.60 4.17
CA ALA A 187 10.43 -27.12 5.33
C ALA A 187 11.24 -26.03 6.05
N ASN A 188 11.95 -25.17 5.31
CA ASN A 188 12.71 -24.05 5.84
C ASN A 188 11.80 -23.03 6.53
N ALA A 189 10.66 -22.66 5.93
CA ALA A 189 9.69 -21.76 6.54
C ALA A 189 9.09 -22.34 7.83
N ARG A 190 8.81 -23.66 7.87
CA ARG A 190 8.31 -24.35 9.06
C ARG A 190 9.36 -24.45 10.17
N LEU A 191 10.62 -24.75 9.82
CA LEU A 191 11.70 -25.03 10.77
C LEU A 191 12.57 -23.81 11.11
N PHE A 192 12.27 -22.62 10.57
CA PHE A 192 13.07 -21.41 10.77
C PHE A 192 13.29 -21.09 12.26
N GLY A 193 12.21 -21.03 13.04
CA GLY A 193 12.29 -20.71 14.47
C GLY A 193 13.06 -21.77 15.28
N ILE A 194 12.85 -23.05 14.98
CA ILE A 194 13.53 -24.15 15.68
C ILE A 194 15.03 -24.14 15.37
N ARG A 195 15.40 -23.94 14.10
CA ARG A 195 16.81 -23.84 13.71
C ARG A 195 17.48 -22.61 14.33
N ALA A 196 16.81 -21.47 14.35
CA ALA A 196 17.32 -20.27 15.01
C ALA A 196 17.50 -20.46 16.53
N LYS A 197 16.57 -21.16 17.19
CA LYS A 197 16.68 -21.50 18.62
C LYS A 197 17.86 -22.45 18.87
N ARG A 198 17.97 -23.55 18.13
CA ARG A 198 19.08 -24.49 18.27
C ARG A 198 20.44 -23.87 17.98
N ALA A 199 20.51 -22.97 17.00
CA ALA A 199 21.74 -22.23 16.71
C ALA A 199 22.14 -21.29 17.87
N LYS A 200 21.17 -20.68 18.56
CA LYS A 200 21.43 -19.88 19.77
C LYS A 200 21.87 -20.75 20.94
N GLU A 201 21.18 -21.86 21.19
CA GLU A 201 21.52 -22.79 22.27
C GLU A 201 22.90 -23.43 22.05
N ALA A 202 23.23 -23.82 20.81
CA ALA A 202 24.55 -24.32 20.45
C ALA A 202 25.63 -23.24 20.64
N ALA A 203 25.38 -22.00 20.18
CA ALA A 203 26.31 -20.90 20.41
C ALA A 203 26.52 -20.61 21.90
N GLU A 204 25.48 -20.68 22.74
CA GLU A 204 25.57 -20.55 24.21
C GLU A 204 26.35 -21.70 24.86
N GLN A 205 26.27 -22.92 24.31
CA GLN A 205 27.03 -24.08 24.78
C GLN A 205 28.49 -24.07 24.32
N ASP A 206 28.75 -23.61 23.09
CA ASP A 206 30.08 -23.48 22.49
C ASP A 206 30.84 -22.25 23.01
N CYS A 207 30.20 -21.37 23.79
CA CYS A 207 30.85 -20.31 24.56
C CYS A 207 31.69 -20.97 25.69
N PRO A 208 33.02 -21.05 25.57
CA PRO A 208 33.86 -21.64 26.60
C PRO A 208 34.04 -20.59 27.68
N CYS A 209 33.10 -20.50 28.62
CA CYS A 209 33.32 -19.78 29.86
C CYS A 209 33.13 -20.72 31.06
N ASP A 210 34.18 -21.49 31.33
CA ASP A 210 34.59 -21.86 32.69
C ASP A 210 35.15 -20.65 33.48
N LEU A 211 34.77 -19.43 33.10
CA LEU A 211 34.77 -18.28 34.00
C LEU A 211 33.33 -18.01 34.35
N ARG A 212 32.96 -18.34 35.59
CA ARG A 212 31.68 -18.01 36.24
C ARG A 212 31.19 -16.66 35.75
N CYS A 213 30.25 -16.67 34.82
CA CYS A 213 29.40 -15.52 34.59
C CYS A 213 28.52 -15.44 35.84
N VAL A 214 28.95 -14.64 36.82
CA VAL A 214 28.18 -14.36 38.03
C VAL A 214 26.80 -13.97 37.53
N ARG A 215 25.80 -14.81 37.84
CA ARG A 215 24.39 -14.45 37.80
C ARG A 215 24.29 -13.12 38.54
N SER A 216 24.25 -12.01 37.81
CA SER A 216 23.82 -10.74 38.36
C SER A 216 22.37 -10.97 38.76
N GLN A 217 22.19 -11.20 40.06
CA GLN A 217 20.88 -11.32 40.69
C GLN A 217 20.04 -10.14 40.23
N GLY A 218 18.78 -10.42 39.91
CA GLY A 218 17.86 -9.43 39.39
C GLY A 218 17.77 -8.23 40.33
N LEU A 219 17.84 -7.04 39.74
CA LEU A 219 17.18 -5.87 40.30
C LEU A 219 16.16 -5.39 39.26
N GLY A 220 14.93 -5.30 39.71
CA GLY A 220 13.76 -5.11 38.86
C GLY A 220 13.66 -3.74 38.20
N GLY A 221 13.32 -3.78 36.91
CA GLY A 221 12.52 -2.78 36.15
C GLY A 221 13.17 -1.43 35.81
N PRO A 222 12.50 -0.57 35.01
CA PRO A 222 11.69 -0.82 33.83
C PRO A 222 12.19 -0.01 32.60
N ARG A 223 11.89 -0.50 31.38
CA ARG A 223 11.85 0.24 30.09
C ARG A 223 13.09 1.04 29.65
N GLY A 224 13.73 0.56 28.56
CA GLY A 224 14.11 1.40 27.41
C GLY A 224 15.59 1.75 27.19
N GLY A 225 16.30 0.90 26.42
CA GLY A 225 17.50 1.19 25.58
C GLY A 225 18.80 1.63 26.29
N PRO A 226 19.97 1.69 25.61
CA PRO A 226 20.33 1.27 24.24
C PRO A 226 21.29 0.05 24.20
N GLU A 227 21.60 -0.41 22.98
CA GLU A 227 22.47 -1.53 22.61
C GLU A 227 23.80 -1.63 23.38
N VAL A 228 24.12 -2.83 23.85
CA VAL A 228 25.46 -3.18 24.32
C VAL A 228 26.30 -3.58 23.10
N LYS A 229 27.23 -2.71 22.71
CA LYS A 229 28.26 -3.03 21.71
C LYS A 229 29.20 -4.08 22.30
N ALA A 230 29.36 -5.18 21.58
CA ALA A 230 30.36 -6.21 21.86
C ALA A 230 31.77 -5.60 21.81
N LEU A 231 32.49 -5.66 22.92
CA LEU A 231 33.93 -5.41 22.99
C LEU A 231 34.64 -6.76 22.85
N TRP A 232 35.28 -6.97 21.70
CA TRP A 232 36.22 -8.06 21.50
C TRP A 232 37.57 -7.68 22.11
N TYR A 233 38.07 -8.52 23.02
CA TYR A 233 39.42 -8.41 23.56
C TYR A 233 40.41 -9.08 22.60
N LEU A 234 41.33 -8.29 22.06
CA LEU A 234 42.58 -8.74 21.43
C LEU A 234 43.66 -7.75 21.84
N GLY A 235 44.68 -8.23 22.55
CA GLY A 235 45.96 -7.54 22.74
C GLY A 235 45.93 -6.32 23.67
N GLY A 236 46.54 -6.46 24.85
CA GLY A 236 46.54 -5.45 25.90
C GLY A 236 47.01 -4.06 25.48
N LEU A 237 46.19 -3.07 25.82
CA LEU A 237 46.57 -1.69 26.19
C LEU A 237 45.32 -1.05 26.79
N CYS A 238 45.29 -0.93 28.11
CA CYS A 238 44.17 -0.38 28.87
C CYS A 238 44.43 1.12 29.12
N LEU A 239 43.72 1.98 28.41
CA LEU A 239 43.64 3.42 28.71
C LEU A 239 42.42 3.65 29.60
N VAL A 240 42.66 3.80 30.90
CA VAL A 240 41.63 4.13 31.89
C VAL A 240 41.42 5.64 31.88
N SER A 241 40.36 6.11 31.24
CA SER A 241 39.81 7.45 31.50
C SER A 241 38.74 7.35 32.57
N VAL A 242 39.13 7.67 33.81
CA VAL A 242 38.20 7.93 34.91
C VAL A 242 37.50 9.26 34.63
N LEU A 243 36.18 9.24 34.47
CA LEU A 243 35.37 10.44 34.65
C LEU A 243 34.26 10.17 35.68
N VAL A 244 34.52 10.65 36.89
CA VAL A 244 33.57 10.75 38.00
C VAL A 244 32.46 11.72 37.59
N ARG A 245 31.20 11.30 37.74
CA ARG A 245 30.10 12.26 37.86
C ARG A 245 29.06 11.78 38.88
N THR A 246 28.92 12.63 39.89
CA THR A 246 28.09 12.56 41.09
C THR A 246 26.59 12.59 40.79
N LEU A 247 25.81 12.08 41.75
CA LEU A 247 24.35 11.98 41.77
C LEU A 247 23.60 13.33 41.94
N GLN A 248 22.45 13.43 41.27
CA GLN A 248 21.16 14.06 41.68
C GLN A 248 20.95 15.62 41.61
N PRO A 249 19.70 16.18 41.68
CA PRO A 249 18.64 16.17 40.65
C PRO A 249 17.89 17.55 40.47
N ARG A 250 17.01 17.67 39.45
CA ARG A 250 15.87 18.64 39.30
C ARG A 250 16.12 20.18 39.39
N ARG A 251 15.96 20.90 38.27
CA ARG A 251 14.95 21.98 38.02
C ARG A 251 15.33 22.91 36.86
N CYS A 252 14.29 23.46 36.25
CA CYS A 252 14.23 24.42 35.15
C CYS A 252 15.10 25.68 35.38
N CYS A 253 15.74 26.19 34.31
CA CYS A 253 15.57 27.55 33.77
C CYS A 253 16.66 27.91 32.74
N VAL A 254 16.31 28.89 31.93
CA VAL A 254 16.89 29.39 30.67
C VAL A 254 18.24 30.11 30.88
N PHE A 255 19.24 29.90 30.01
CA PHE A 255 19.99 30.91 29.22
C PHE A 255 21.24 30.30 28.52
N PRO A 256 21.59 30.72 27.29
CA PRO A 256 22.78 30.23 26.57
C PRO A 256 23.98 31.17 26.78
N LEU A 257 25.17 30.62 27.01
CA LEU A 257 26.43 31.37 26.91
C LEU A 257 27.49 30.54 26.19
N LEU A 258 27.92 31.08 25.05
CA LEU A 258 29.16 30.77 24.36
C LEU A 258 30.36 31.10 25.25
N LEU A 259 31.43 30.30 25.15
CA LEU A 259 32.86 30.69 25.08
C LEU A 259 33.64 29.37 24.87
N LYS A 260 34.17 29.03 23.68
CA LYS A 260 35.49 29.41 23.12
C LYS A 260 36.61 29.48 24.17
N TYR A 261 37.65 28.65 23.98
CA TYR A 261 39.11 28.85 24.12
C TYR A 261 39.74 27.45 24.42
N TYR A 262 40.42 26.77 23.49
CA TYR A 262 41.75 26.92 22.87
C TYR A 262 42.96 26.38 23.69
N PHE A 263 43.81 25.64 22.95
CA PHE A 263 45.23 25.25 23.16
C PHE A 263 45.54 24.09 24.13
N HIS A 264 45.96 22.93 23.58
CA HIS A 264 47.36 22.42 23.42
C HIS A 264 47.90 21.85 24.74
N ILE A 265 48.39 20.62 24.86
CA ILE A 265 49.24 19.76 23.99
C ILE A 265 48.62 18.36 23.87
#